data_AF-A0A5S3X1Z6-F1
#
_entry.id   AF-A0A5S3X1Z6-F1
#
_cell.length_a   1.000
_cell.length_b   1.000
_cell.length_c   1.000
_cell.angle_alpha   90.00
_cell.angle_beta   90.00
_cell.angle_gamma   90.00
#
_symmetry.space_group_name_H-M   'P 1'
#
loop_
_entity.id
_entity.type
_entity.pdbx_description
1 polymer ?
#
loop_
_entity_poly.entity_id
_entity_poly.type
_entity_poly.pdbx_seq_one_letter_code
_entity_poly.pdbx_strand_id
1 'polypeptide(L)' 'MILPTKLIKPEDSLYCISAFIVDVMQQSKRISFDDLLDEVNYVYPKKVEVEKIQLCLDFLFIIGKLELENETLKVVL' A
#
# COMPACT_ATOMS: atom_id res chain seq x y z
N MET A 1 4.22 -1.48 12.79
CA MET A 1 4.73 -2.86 12.66
C MET A 1 4.04 -3.56 11.50
N ILE A 2 4.65 -4.61 10.97
CA ILE A 2 4.17 -5.31 9.78
C ILE A 2 2.83 -6.00 10.04
N LEU A 3 2.77 -6.89 11.03
CA LEU A 3 1.55 -7.65 11.35
C LEU A 3 0.73 -6.99 12.48
N PRO A 4 -0.60 -7.19 12.50
CA PRO A 4 -1.42 -6.84 13.64
C PRO A 4 -1.03 -7.67 14.87
N THR A 5 -1.13 -7.05 16.04
CA THR A 5 -0.84 -7.70 17.33
C THR A 5 -1.84 -7.22 18.38
N LYS A 6 -1.73 -7.69 19.63
CA LYS A 6 -2.53 -7.14 20.74
C LYS A 6 -2.30 -5.64 20.97
N LEU A 7 -1.14 -5.12 20.59
CA LEU A 7 -0.77 -3.71 20.76
C LEU A 7 -1.05 -2.87 19.50
N ILE A 8 -1.16 -3.51 18.33
CA ILE A 8 -1.32 -2.83 17.05
C ILE A 8 -2.57 -3.34 16.38
N LYS A 9 -3.55 -2.44 16.28
CA LYS A 9 -4.81 -2.72 15.62
C LYS A 9 -4.59 -3.08 14.14
N PRO A 10 -5.45 -3.91 13.55
CA PRO A 10 -5.39 -4.23 12.13
C PRO A 10 -5.28 -3.00 11.23
N GLU A 11 -6.10 -1.98 11.51
CA GLU A 11 -6.13 -0.71 10.78
C GLU A 11 -4.78 0.05 10.79
N ASP A 12 -3.91 -0.23 11.77
CA ASP A 12 -2.61 0.41 11.93
C ASP A 12 -1.44 -0.46 11.44
N SER A 13 -1.69 -1.70 11.02
CA SER A 13 -0.67 -2.64 10.55
C SER A 13 -0.32 -2.40 9.08
N LEU A 14 0.96 -2.54 8.71
CA LEU A 14 1.37 -2.41 7.31
C LEU A 14 0.74 -3.51 6.47
N TYR A 15 0.51 -4.70 7.02
CA TYR A 15 -0.10 -5.82 6.31
C TYR A 15 -1.50 -5.48 5.79
N CYS A 16 -2.37 -4.93 6.65
CA CYS A 16 -3.73 -4.56 6.23
C CYS A 16 -3.72 -3.37 5.24
N ILE A 17 -2.92 -2.33 5.51
CA ILE A 17 -2.81 -1.18 4.60
C ILE A 17 -2.29 -1.64 3.22
N SER A 18 -1.29 -2.52 3.19
CA SER A 18 -0.71 -3.06 1.96
C SER A 18 -1.71 -3.87 1.14
N ALA A 19 -2.63 -4.58 1.79
CA ALA A 19 -3.70 -5.30 1.09
C ALA A 19 -4.63 -4.33 0.33
N PHE A 20 -5.03 -3.22 0.97
CA PHE A 20 -5.82 -2.18 0.30
C PHE A 20 -5.05 -1.49 -0.82
N ILE A 21 -3.75 -1.23 -0.64
CA ILE A 21 -2.88 -0.71 -1.70
C ILE A 21 -2.89 -1.65 -2.92
N VAL A 22 -2.73 -2.95 -2.70
CA VAL A 22 -2.78 -3.94 -3.78
C VAL A 22 -4.14 -3.93 -4.49
N ASP A 23 -5.25 -3.88 -3.74
CA ASP A 23 -6.60 -3.82 -4.31
C ASP A 23 -6.81 -2.57 -5.17
N VAL A 24 -6.36 -1.40 -4.71
CA VAL A 24 -6.40 -0.14 -5.49
C VAL A 24 -5.56 -0.26 -6.76
N MET A 25 -4.33 -0.77 -6.64
CA MET A 25 -3.44 -0.96 -7.77
C MET A 25 -3.92 -2.02 -8.77
N GLN A 26 -4.76 -2.98 -8.37
CA GLN A 26 -5.35 -3.95 -9.29
C GLN A 26 -6.44 -3.33 -10.18
N GLN A 27 -7.11 -2.28 -9.70
CA GLN A 27 -8.12 -1.55 -10.47
C GLN A 27 -7.49 -0.67 -11.55
N SER A 28 -6.24 -0.24 -11.34
CA SER A 28 -5.49 0.67 -12.21
C SER A 28 -4.19 0.04 -12.71
N LYS A 29 -4.08 -0.27 -14.01
CA LYS A 29 -2.87 -0.92 -14.59
C LYS A 29 -1.56 -0.19 -14.31
N ARG A 30 -1.64 1.12 -14.08
CA ARG A 30 -0.53 2.04 -13.77
C ARG A 30 -1.10 3.15 -12.91
N ILE A 31 -0.42 3.49 -11.82
CA ILE A 31 -0.82 4.57 -10.91
C ILE A 31 0.42 5.32 -10.47
N SER A 32 0.33 6.66 -10.38
CA SER A 32 1.38 7.47 -9.79
C SER A 32 1.33 7.34 -8.26
N PHE A 33 2.39 7.77 -7.57
CA PHE A 33 2.41 7.73 -6.11
C PHE A 33 1.35 8.66 -5.50
N ASP A 34 1.17 9.86 -6.05
CA ASP A 34 0.21 10.85 -5.54
C ASP A 34 -1.24 10.35 -5.74
N ASP A 35 -1.55 9.82 -6.92
CA ASP A 35 -2.87 9.23 -7.19
C ASP A 35 -3.13 8.03 -6.26
N LEU A 36 -2.11 7.19 -6.02
CA LEU A 36 -2.23 6.06 -5.09
C LEU A 36 -2.53 6.52 -3.67
N LEU A 37 -1.88 7.59 -3.21
CA LEU A 37 -2.12 8.16 -1.89
C LEU A 37 -3.56 8.65 -1.75
N ASP A 38 -4.08 9.34 -2.75
CA ASP A 38 -5.44 9.86 -2.75
C ASP A 38 -6.47 8.72 -2.79
N GLU A 39 -6.30 7.74 -3.68
CA GLU A 39 -7.20 6.59 -3.82
C GLU A 39 -7.20 5.71 -2.55
N VAL A 40 -6.04 5.44 -1.96
CA VAL A 40 -5.95 4.68 -0.70
C VAL A 40 -6.64 5.43 0.43
N ASN A 41 -6.45 6.75 0.54
CA ASN A 41 -7.13 7.55 1.56
C ASN A 41 -8.63 7.71 1.32
N TYR A 42 -9.10 7.52 0.08
CA TYR A 42 -10.52 7.50 -0.25
C TYR A 42 -11.20 6.21 0.23
N VAL A 43 -10.54 5.05 0.07
CA VAL A 43 -11.12 3.74 0.41
C VAL A 43 -10.81 3.25 1.84
N TYR A 44 -9.69 3.68 2.42
CA TYR A 44 -9.26 3.20 3.73
C TYR A 44 -9.96 3.97 4.86
N PRO A 45 -10.47 3.30 5.92
CA PRO A 45 -11.32 3.93 6.94
C PRO A 45 -10.60 4.96 7.83
N LYS A 46 -9.27 5.06 7.72
CA LYS A 46 -8.43 5.96 8.50
C LYS A 46 -7.45 6.65 7.58
N LYS A 47 -7.17 7.93 7.80
CA LYS A 47 -6.14 8.62 7.01
C LYS A 47 -4.79 7.91 7.15
N VAL A 48 -4.20 7.55 6.02
CA VAL A 48 -2.86 6.95 5.92
C VAL A 48 -1.89 8.04 5.50
N GLU A 49 -0.86 8.24 6.32
CA GLU A 49 0.20 9.21 6.03
C GLU A 49 1.13 8.70 4.93
N VAL A 50 1.74 9.64 4.20
CA VAL A 50 2.65 9.38 3.07
C VAL A 50 3.74 8.38 3.45
N GLU A 51 4.39 8.61 4.59
CA GLU A 51 5.46 7.76 5.13
C GLU A 51 4.99 6.31 5.31
N LYS A 52 3.73 6.12 5.70
CA LYS A 52 3.17 4.79 5.95
C LYS A 52 2.82 4.07 4.66
N ILE A 53 2.38 4.80 3.63
CA ILE A 53 2.23 4.24 2.29
C ILE A 53 3.59 3.83 1.73
N GLN A 54 4.61 4.67 1.89
CA GLN A 54 5.97 4.35 1.44
C GLN A 54 6.49 3.07 2.11
N LEU A 55 6.31 2.92 3.43
CA LEU A 55 6.65 1.68 4.13
C LEU A 55 5.88 0.45 3.64
N CYS A 56 4.63 0.62 3.19
CA CYS A 56 3.84 -0.47 2.61
C CYS A 56 4.36 -0.86 1.22
N LEU A 57 4.72 0.12 0.39
CA LEU A 57 5.34 -0.14 -0.92
C LEU A 57 6.69 -0.82 -0.77
N ASP A 58 7.54 -0.36 0.16
CA ASP A 58 8.81 -0.99 0.49
C ASP A 58 8.60 -2.44 0.95
N PHE A 59 7.61 -2.67 1.83
CA PHE A 59 7.25 -4.01 2.26
C PHE A 59 6.82 -4.90 1.09
N LEU A 60 5.93 -4.41 0.22
CA LEU A 60 5.45 -5.15 -0.96
C LEU A 60 6.60 -5.45 -1.95
N PHE A 61 7.53 -4.52 -2.12
CA PHE A 61 8.72 -4.70 -2.96
C PHE A 61 9.65 -5.78 -2.38
N ILE A 62 9.95 -5.71 -1.08
CA ILE A 62 10.81 -6.68 -0.38
C ILE A 62 10.26 -8.11 -0.49
N ILE A 63 8.93 -8.28 -0.46
CA ILE A 63 8.30 -9.61 -0.60
C ILE A 63 8.05 -10.01 -2.06
N GLY A 64 8.51 -9.23 -3.03
CA GLY A 64 8.40 -9.52 -4.46
C GLY A 64 6.99 -9.40 -5.03
N LYS A 65 6.13 -8.56 -4.43
CA LYS A 65 4.75 -8.31 -4.87
C LYS A 65 4.57 -6.96 -5.57
N LEU A 66 5.64 -6.19 -5.73
CA LEU A 66 5.66 -4.90 -6.38
C LEU A 66 6.89 -4.77 -7.28
N GLU A 67 6.68 -4.32 -8.51
CA GLU A 67 7.72 -3.93 -9.47
C GLU A 67 7.65 -2.42 -9.73
N LEU A 68 8.82 -1.82 -9.96
CA LEU A 68 8.95 -0.42 -10.33
C LEU A 68 9.49 -0.35 -11.76
N GLU A 69 8.67 0.14 -12.70
CA GLU A 69 9.07 0.37 -14.09
C GLU A 69 8.82 1.82 -14.47
N ASN A 70 9.85 2.57 -14.90
CA ASN A 70 9.72 3.96 -15.35
C ASN A 70 8.89 4.84 -14.39
N GLU A 71 9.26 4.85 -13.11
CA GLU A 71 8.58 5.61 -12.04
C GLU A 71 7.11 5.22 -11.81
N THR A 72 6.66 4.10 -12.40
CA THR A 72 5.31 3.58 -12.25
C THR A 72 5.32 2.31 -11.41
N LEU A 73 4.39 2.23 -10.46
CA LEU A 73 4.22 1.09 -9.56
C LEU A 73 3.31 0.03 -10.21
N LYS A 74 3.70 -1.25 -10.17
CA LYS A 74 2.91 -2.37 -10.69
C LYS A 74 2.93 -3.57 -9.75
N VAL A 75 1.76 -4.13 -9.46
CA VAL A 75 1.64 -5.35 -8.64
C VAL A 75 2.01 -6.59 -9.46
N VAL A 76 2.79 -7.49 -8.86
CA VAL A 76 3.13 -8.82 -9.39
C VAL A 76 2.33 -9.87 -8.66
N LEU A 77 1.40 -10.53 -9.36
CA LEU A 77 0.55 -11.59 -8.81
C LEU A 77 1.22 -12.95 -8.89
#